data_AF-A0ABD2XVF6-F1
#
_entry.id   AF-A0ABD2XVF6-F1
#
_cell.length_a   1.000
_cell.length_b   1.000
_cell.length_c   1.000
_cell.angle_alpha   90.00
_cell.angle_beta   90.00
_cell.angle_gamma   90.00
#
_symmetry.space_group_name_H-M   'P 1'
#
loop_
_entity.id
_entity.type
_entity.pdbx_description
1 polymer ?
#
loop_
_entity_poly.entity_id
_entity_poly.type
_entity_poly.pdbx_seq_one_letter_code
_entity_poly.pdbx_strand_id
1 'polypeptide(L)'
;MLYFDSIDNSVKLYMYINGPGGDLTPSTAIYNTMQSLKSPVATHCVGCAYNLAGFLLAAGERADDIRNEADELIRIGDYLFKELAQKTGQPVEKIHEDLSRMKRFNAQEALEYGLIDRIVRPPRMKADAPRKESTAGLG
;
A
#
# COMPACT_ATOMS: atom_id res chain seq x y z
N MET A 1 0.27 16.39 -13.73
CA MET A 1 1.38 16.35 -14.71
C MET A 1 1.24 17.49 -15.73
N LEU A 2 0.18 17.49 -16.55
CA LEU A 2 -0.06 18.53 -17.58
C LEU A 2 0.05 19.98 -17.05
N TYR A 3 -0.49 20.24 -15.85
CA TYR A 3 -0.39 21.56 -15.22
C TYR A 3 1.06 21.99 -14.99
N PHE A 4 1.90 21.12 -14.44
CA PHE A 4 3.31 21.44 -14.19
C PHE A 4 4.09 21.63 -15.50
N ASP A 5 3.86 20.77 -16.49
CA ASP A 5 4.45 20.89 -17.82
C ASP A 5 4.06 22.21 -18.54
N SER A 6 2.88 22.75 -18.23
CA SER A 6 2.42 24.04 -18.75
C SER A 6 3.07 25.26 -18.07
N ILE A 7 3.52 25.11 -16.82
CA ILE A 7 4.18 26.19 -16.06
C ILE A 7 5.64 26.27 -16.43
N ASP A 8 6.34 25.14 -16.35
CA ASP A 8 7.74 25.01 -16.66
C ASP A 8 8.00 23.58 -17.14
N ASN A 9 8.40 23.44 -18.40
CA ASN A 9 8.72 22.15 -19.00
C ASN A 9 10.22 21.84 -19.07
N SER A 10 11.06 22.71 -18.51
CA SER A 10 12.50 22.47 -18.39
C SER A 10 12.85 21.61 -17.16
N VAL A 11 11.91 21.48 -16.22
CA VAL A 11 12.09 20.74 -14.96
C VAL A 11 11.66 19.28 -15.09
N LYS A 12 12.38 18.39 -14.40
CA LYS A 12 12.04 16.97 -14.30
C LYS A 12 10.88 16.79 -13.32
N LEU A 13 9.85 16.04 -13.71
CA LEU A 13 8.71 15.69 -12.88
C LEU A 13 8.96 14.37 -12.16
N TYR A 14 8.58 14.31 -10.87
CA TYR A 14 8.73 13.11 -10.05
C TYR A 14 7.36 12.50 -9.78
N MET A 15 7.17 11.24 -10.20
CA MET A 15 5.96 10.46 -9.96
C MET A 15 6.26 9.33 -8.96
N TYR A 16 5.68 9.42 -7.76
CA TYR A 16 5.78 8.38 -6.75
C TYR A 16 4.64 7.36 -6.92
N ILE A 17 4.98 6.07 -6.95
CA ILE A 17 4.08 4.96 -7.24
C ILE A 17 4.11 3.97 -6.08
N ASN A 18 2.93 3.69 -5.52
CA ASN A 18 2.72 2.64 -4.52
C ASN A 18 1.40 1.90 -4.79
N GLY A 19 1.48 0.61 -5.08
CA GLY A 19 0.33 -0.29 -5.18
C GLY A 19 0.41 -1.29 -6.34
N PRO A 20 -0.65 -2.09 -6.54
CA PRO A 20 -0.78 -3.04 -7.64
C PRO A 20 -1.08 -2.39 -9.01
N GLY A 21 -1.34 -1.09 -9.05
CA GLY A 21 -1.96 -0.44 -10.21
C GLY A 21 -3.48 -0.57 -10.17
N GLY A 22 -4.13 -0.46 -11.34
CA GLY A 22 -5.58 -0.50 -11.47
C GLY A 22 -5.99 -1.05 -12.82
N ASP A 23 -6.97 -0.42 -13.46
CA ASP A 23 -7.44 -0.84 -14.78
C ASP A 23 -6.47 -0.46 -15.92
N LEU A 24 -6.53 -1.22 -17.01
CA LEU A 24 -5.68 -1.00 -18.18
C LEU A 24 -5.88 0.39 -18.80
N THR A 25 -7.13 0.82 -19.02
CA THR A 25 -7.42 2.07 -19.73
C THR A 25 -6.95 3.33 -18.99
N PRO A 26 -7.19 3.49 -17.68
CA PRO A 26 -6.60 4.61 -16.93
C PRO A 26 -5.07 4.53 -16.88
N SER A 27 -4.50 3.33 -16.75
CA SER A 27 -3.06 3.14 -16.71
C SER A 27 -2.40 3.51 -18.04
N THR A 28 -2.98 3.12 -19.16
CA THR A 28 -2.49 3.50 -20.50
C THR A 28 -2.72 4.97 -20.79
N ALA A 29 -3.78 5.60 -20.26
CA ALA A 29 -3.97 7.04 -20.35
C ALA A 29 -2.88 7.80 -19.58
N ILE A 30 -2.52 7.35 -18.37
CA ILE A 30 -1.40 7.92 -17.60
C ILE A 30 -0.08 7.73 -18.36
N TYR A 31 0.19 6.52 -18.85
CA TYR A 31 1.37 6.25 -19.67
C TYR A 31 1.46 7.16 -20.89
N ASN A 32 0.40 7.25 -21.69
CA ASN A 32 0.37 8.12 -22.87
C ASN A 32 0.54 9.59 -22.48
N THR A 33 -0.02 10.00 -21.34
CA THR A 33 0.21 11.35 -20.81
C THR A 33 1.69 11.55 -20.52
N MET A 34 2.33 10.64 -19.79
CA MET A 34 3.78 10.72 -19.48
C MET A 34 4.63 10.87 -20.74
N GLN A 35 4.34 10.10 -21.79
CA GLN A 35 5.08 10.15 -23.07
C GLN A 35 4.79 11.41 -23.90
N SER A 36 3.68 12.10 -23.64
CA SER A 36 3.28 13.31 -24.37
C SER A 36 3.88 14.61 -23.80
N LEU A 37 4.40 14.57 -22.57
CA LEU A 37 4.93 15.76 -21.89
C LEU A 37 6.29 16.15 -22.48
N LYS A 38 6.59 17.44 -22.41
CA LYS A 38 7.93 17.95 -22.72
C LYS A 38 8.89 17.74 -21.55
N SER A 39 8.36 17.84 -20.34
CA SER A 39 9.08 17.59 -19.09
C SER A 39 9.47 16.12 -18.98
N PRO A 40 10.72 15.78 -18.67
CA PRO A 40 11.12 14.41 -18.34
C PRO A 40 10.35 13.92 -17.10
N VAL A 41 9.80 12.71 -17.13
CA VAL A 41 9.08 12.13 -15.99
C VAL A 41 9.93 11.01 -15.38
N ALA A 42 10.41 11.20 -14.16
CA ALA A 42 11.06 10.15 -13.37
C ALA A 42 10.06 9.47 -12.43
N THR A 43 10.14 8.15 -12.33
CA THR A 43 9.23 7.32 -11.53
C THR A 43 9.96 6.72 -10.34
N HIS A 44 9.29 6.73 -9.19
CA HIS A 44 9.85 6.25 -7.93
C HIS A 44 8.88 5.27 -7.27
N CYS A 45 9.37 4.06 -6.99
CA CYS A 45 8.59 3.08 -6.25
C CYS A 45 8.68 3.40 -4.76
N VAL A 46 7.53 3.55 -4.10
CA VAL A 46 7.46 3.70 -2.64
C VAL A 46 6.66 2.52 -2.11
N GLY A 47 7.33 1.55 -1.48
CA GLY A 47 6.69 0.34 -0.96
C GLY A 47 6.60 -0.75 -2.02
N CYS A 48 5.51 -0.80 -2.79
CA CYS A 48 5.30 -1.85 -3.79
C CYS A 48 4.83 -1.30 -5.13
N ALA A 49 5.29 -1.90 -6.23
CA ALA A 49 4.79 -1.61 -7.57
C ALA A 49 4.81 -2.91 -8.39
N TYR A 50 3.64 -3.50 -8.60
CA TYR A 50 3.49 -4.72 -9.38
C TYR A 50 2.32 -4.56 -10.37
N ASN A 51 2.17 -5.48 -11.32
CA ASN A 51 1.22 -5.37 -12.44
C ASN A 51 1.33 -4.00 -13.17
N LEU A 52 0.23 -3.26 -13.30
CA LEU A 52 0.18 -2.02 -14.08
C LEU A 52 0.88 -0.84 -13.38
N ALA A 53 1.01 -0.86 -12.06
CA ALA A 53 1.89 0.08 -11.36
C ALA A 53 3.37 -0.20 -11.68
N GLY A 54 3.77 -1.47 -11.80
CA GLY A 54 5.10 -1.86 -12.26
C GLY A 54 5.37 -1.43 -13.70
N PHE A 55 4.38 -1.54 -14.58
CA PHE A 55 4.44 -1.01 -15.95
C PHE A 55 4.68 0.50 -15.97
N LEU A 56 3.91 1.28 -15.20
CA LEU A 56 4.08 2.72 -15.11
C LEU A 56 5.43 3.10 -14.48
N LEU A 57 5.88 2.35 -13.48
CA LEU A 57 7.20 2.53 -12.88
C LEU A 57 8.31 2.35 -13.93
N ALA A 58 8.19 1.36 -14.81
CA ALA A 58 9.17 1.13 -15.87
C ALA A 58 9.10 2.17 -17.01
N ALA A 59 8.02 2.93 -17.12
CA ALA A 59 7.80 3.91 -18.18
C ALA A 59 8.45 5.28 -17.89
N GLY A 60 8.92 5.53 -16.68
CA GLY A 60 9.65 6.76 -16.34
C GLY A 60 11.07 6.76 -16.89
N GLU A 61 11.62 7.95 -17.08
CA GLU A 61 13.03 8.13 -17.42
C GLU A 61 13.93 7.69 -16.26
N ARG A 62 15.13 7.23 -16.62
CA ARG A 62 16.14 6.75 -15.68
C ARG A 62 16.44 7.83 -14.65
N ALA A 63 16.16 7.55 -13.38
CA ALA A 63 16.54 8.43 -12.29
C ALA A 63 18.06 8.39 -12.11
N ASP A 64 18.71 9.55 -12.12
CA ASP A 64 20.15 9.69 -11.90
C ASP A 64 20.51 9.57 -10.41
N ASP A 65 19.53 9.80 -9.54
CA ASP A 65 19.63 9.76 -8.09
C ASP A 65 19.00 8.48 -7.55
N ILE A 66 19.77 7.39 -7.45
CA ILE A 66 19.34 6.12 -6.82
C ILE A 66 19.68 6.12 -5.31
N ARG A 67 20.43 7.12 -4.83
CA ARG A 67 21.10 7.10 -3.52
C ARG A 67 20.31 7.71 -2.36
N ASN A 68 19.26 8.49 -2.59
CA ASN A 68 18.51 9.15 -1.50
C ASN A 68 17.23 8.39 -1.10
N GLU A 69 16.75 7.50 -1.95
CA GLU A 69 15.39 6.95 -1.91
C GLU A 69 15.30 5.70 -1.04
N ALA A 70 16.37 4.91 -1.00
CA ALA A 70 16.51 3.82 -0.05
C ALA A 70 16.48 4.34 1.39
N ASP A 71 17.11 5.50 1.64
CA ASP A 71 17.18 6.12 2.96
C ASP A 71 15.80 6.60 3.43
N GLU A 72 14.98 7.15 2.54
CA GLU A 72 13.59 7.55 2.88
C GLU A 72 12.67 6.33 3.09
N LEU A 73 12.85 5.23 2.34
CA LEU A 73 12.15 3.97 2.60
C LEU A 73 12.50 3.40 3.97
N ILE A 74 13.79 3.41 4.33
CA ILE A 74 14.26 3.01 5.66
C ILE A 74 13.63 3.91 6.72
N ARG A 75 13.62 5.23 6.52
CA ARG A 75 13.02 6.20 7.45
C ARG A 75 11.53 5.95 7.68
N ILE A 76 10.76 5.70 6.62
CA ILE A 76 9.32 5.38 6.73
C ILE A 76 9.12 4.04 7.44
N GLY A 77 9.93 3.03 7.11
CA GLY A 77 9.91 1.73 7.80
C GLY A 77 10.17 1.86 9.29
N ASP A 78 11.22 2.58 9.67
CA ASP A 78 11.60 2.83 11.06
C ASP A 78 10.50 3.57 11.84
N TYR A 79 9.83 4.53 11.19
CA TYR A 79 8.69 5.23 11.77
C TYR A 79 7.54 4.27 12.06
N LEU A 80 7.17 3.43 11.10
CA LEU A 80 6.08 2.46 11.25
C LEU A 80 6.39 1.41 12.33
N PHE A 81 7.62 0.90 12.39
CA PHE A 81 8.01 -0.07 13.40
C PHE A 81 7.99 0.52 14.82
N LYS A 82 8.40 1.79 14.98
CA LYS A 82 8.29 2.49 16.27
C LYS A 82 6.84 2.70 16.71
N GLU A 83 5.97 3.13 15.80
CA GLU A 83 4.54 3.30 16.08
C GLU A 83 3.87 1.97 16.49
N LEU A 84 4.16 0.90 15.76
CA LEU A 84 3.65 -0.43 16.11
C LEU A 84 4.19 -0.91 17.45
N ALA A 85 5.47 -0.66 17.76
CA ALA A 85 6.05 -1.03 19.06
C ALA A 85 5.31 -0.35 20.21
N GLN A 86 5.04 0.94 20.09
CA GLN A 86 4.30 1.70 21.11
C GLN A 86 2.88 1.18 21.32
N LYS A 87 2.16 0.84 20.24
CA LYS A 87 0.76 0.40 20.33
C LYS A 87 0.60 -1.05 20.77
N THR A 88 1.50 -1.92 20.34
CA THR A 88 1.44 -3.36 20.63
C THR A 88 2.17 -3.74 21.92
N GLY A 89 3.04 -2.87 22.42
CA GLY A 89 3.95 -3.18 23.54
C GLY A 89 5.08 -4.14 23.16
N GLN A 90 5.24 -4.47 21.88
CA GLN A 90 6.31 -5.36 21.41
C GLN A 90 7.62 -4.57 21.19
N PRO A 91 8.79 -5.21 21.36
CA PRO A 91 10.07 -4.62 20.97
C PRO A 91 10.12 -4.33 19.46
N VAL A 92 10.76 -3.23 19.07
CA VAL A 92 10.91 -2.80 17.67
C VAL A 92 11.61 -3.88 16.83
N GLU A 93 12.61 -4.55 17.41
CA GLU A 93 13.38 -5.61 16.76
C GLU A 93 12.48 -6.80 16.38
N LYS A 94 11.56 -7.18 17.29
CA LYS A 94 10.61 -8.27 17.06
C LYS A 94 9.60 -7.92 15.96
N ILE A 95 9.14 -6.67 15.93
CA ILE A 95 8.23 -6.17 14.88
C ILE A 95 8.94 -6.18 13.52
N HIS A 96 10.19 -5.71 13.47
CA HIS A 96 10.99 -5.72 12.25
C HIS A 96 11.15 -7.15 11.71
N GLU A 97 11.51 -8.11 12.57
CA GLU A 97 11.63 -9.52 12.19
C GLU A 97 10.29 -10.09 11.68
N ASP A 98 9.21 -9.91 12.44
CA ASP A 98 7.89 -10.46 12.12
C ASP A 98 7.29 -9.89 10.82
N LEU A 99 7.49 -8.60 10.56
CA LEU A 99 6.94 -7.93 9.37
C LEU A 99 7.82 -8.09 8.13
N SER A 100 9.12 -8.36 8.31
CA SER A 100 10.03 -8.64 7.18
C SER A 100 9.63 -9.89 6.37
N ARG A 101 8.93 -10.86 6.99
CA ARG A 101 8.54 -12.14 6.37
C ARG A 101 7.05 -12.34 6.21
N MET A 102 6.24 -11.27 6.33
CA MET A 102 4.78 -11.33 6.15
C MET A 102 4.12 -12.34 7.11
N LYS A 103 4.22 -12.10 8.42
CA LYS A 103 3.57 -12.93 9.44
C LYS A 103 2.05 -12.81 9.40
N ARG A 104 1.37 -13.96 9.44
CA ARG A 104 -0.08 -14.05 9.60
C ARG A 104 -0.43 -14.28 11.06
N PHE A 105 -1.52 -13.65 11.51
CA PHE A 105 -2.04 -13.80 12.85
C PHE A 105 -3.45 -14.36 12.80
N ASN A 106 -3.73 -15.38 13.60
CA ASN A 106 -5.11 -15.73 13.94
C ASN A 106 -5.66 -14.75 15.00
N ALA A 107 -6.96 -14.81 15.30
CA ALA A 107 -7.60 -13.86 16.21
C ALA A 107 -6.99 -13.86 17.63
N GLN A 108 -6.58 -15.03 18.12
CA GLN A 108 -5.96 -15.17 19.44
C GLN A 108 -4.53 -14.62 19.44
N GLU A 109 -3.74 -14.94 18.42
CA GLU A 109 -2.39 -14.41 18.25
C GLU A 109 -2.40 -12.89 18.08
N ALA A 110 -3.36 -12.33 17.36
CA ALA A 110 -3.48 -10.87 17.20
C ALA A 110 -3.79 -10.18 18.54
N LEU A 111 -4.61 -10.79 19.39
CA LEU A 111 -4.91 -10.29 20.73
C LEU A 111 -3.67 -10.31 21.61
N GLU A 112 -2.96 -11.44 21.64
CA GLU A 112 -1.73 -11.62 22.43
C GLU A 112 -0.58 -10.73 21.93
N TYR A 113 -0.54 -10.47 20.62
CA TYR A 113 0.45 -9.57 20.04
C TYR A 113 0.19 -8.11 20.38
N GLY A 114 -1.03 -7.75 20.80
CA GLY A 114 -1.44 -6.37 21.04
C GLY A 114 -1.94 -5.64 19.79
N LEU A 115 -2.33 -6.38 18.74
CA LEU A 115 -2.91 -5.80 17.51
C LEU A 115 -4.40 -5.49 17.65
N ILE A 116 -5.09 -6.18 18.55
CA ILE A 116 -6.53 -5.99 18.82
C ILE A 116 -6.79 -6.07 20.32
N ASP A 117 -7.84 -5.39 20.80
CA ASP A 117 -8.16 -5.35 22.23
C ASP A 117 -9.02 -6.52 22.73
N ARG A 118 -9.85 -7.09 21.84
CA ARG A 118 -10.76 -8.20 22.18
C ARG A 118 -11.25 -8.97 20.97
N ILE A 119 -11.58 -10.24 21.20
CA ILE A 119 -12.25 -11.11 20.23
C ILE A 119 -13.75 -11.13 20.54
N VAL A 120 -14.56 -10.58 19.64
CA VAL A 120 -16.02 -10.64 19.77
C VAL A 120 -16.50 -11.99 19.24
N ARG A 121 -17.17 -12.77 20.08
CA ARG A 121 -17.90 -13.96 19.64
C ARG A 121 -19.38 -13.61 19.49
N PRO A 122 -20.03 -13.96 18.37
CA PRO A 122 -21.47 -13.80 18.27
C PRO A 122 -22.15 -14.59 19.40
N PRO A 123 -23.25 -14.07 19.98
CA PRO A 123 -23.99 -14.82 20.97
C PRO A 123 -24.34 -16.20 20.40
N ARG A 124 -24.12 -17.26 21.19
CA ARG A 124 -24.58 -18.60 20.82
C ARG A 124 -26.05 -18.48 20.44
N MET A 125 -26.39 -18.77 19.18
CA MET A 125 -27.77 -19.05 18.83
C MET A 125 -28.21 -20.17 19.79
N LYS A 126 -29.25 -19.91 20.59
CA LYS A 126 -29.90 -20.99 21.33
C LYS A 126 -30.25 -22.07 20.32
N ALA A 127 -30.07 -23.33 20.68
CA ALA A 127 -30.42 -24.46 19.81
C ALA A 127 -31.86 -24.37 19.29
N ASP A 128 -32.71 -23.66 20.05
CA ASP A 128 -34.14 -23.49 19.81
C ASP A 128 -34.49 -22.16 19.13
N ALA A 129 -33.49 -21.42 18.62
CA ALA A 129 -33.75 -20.19 17.88
C ALA A 129 -34.48 -20.53 16.58
N PRO A 130 -35.69 -19.98 16.33
CA PRO A 130 -36.43 -20.26 15.11
C PRO A 130 -35.58 -19.88 13.92
N ARG A 131 -35.36 -20.83 13.01
CA ARG A 131 -34.67 -20.61 11.74
C ARG A 131 -35.50 -19.58 10.99
N LYS A 132 -35.01 -18.33 10.87
CA LYS A 132 -35.67 -17.36 9.99
C LYS A 132 -35.62 -17.93 8.57
N GLU A 133 -36.77 -18.27 8.03
CA GLU A 133 -36.89 -18.67 6.64
C GLU A 133 -36.34 -17.53 5.78
N SER A 134 -35.35 -17.87 4.96
CA SER A 134 -34.74 -16.99 3.98
C SER A 134 -35.73 -16.80 2.81
N THR A 135 -36.76 -15.99 3.02
CA THR A 135 -37.59 -15.45 1.94
C THR A 135 -37.19 -13.99 1.68
N ALA A 136 -36.01 -13.82 1.11
CA ALA A 136 -35.67 -12.60 0.38
C ALA A 136 -34.93 -13.04 -0.88
N GLY A 137 -35.70 -13.11 -1.97
CA GLY A 137 -35.20 -13.47 -3.29
C GLY A 137 -34.13 -12.50 -3.78
N LEU A 138 -33.23 -13.05 -4.57
CA LEU A 138 -32.48 -12.28 -5.57
C LEU A 138 -33.49 -11.86 -6.63
N GLY A 139 -33.93 -10.60 -6.55
CA GLY A 139 -34.57 -9.87 -7.63
C GLY A 139 -33.59 -8.83 -8.16
#